data_AF-A0A944NB79-F1
#
_entry.id   AF-A0A944NB79-F1
#
_cell.length_a   1.000
_cell.length_b   1.000
_cell.length_c   1.000
_cell.angle_alpha   90.00
_cell.angle_beta   90.00
_cell.angle_gamma   90.00
#
_symmetry.space_group_name_H-M   'P 1'
#
loop_
_entity.id
_entity.type
_entity.pdbx_description
1 polymer ?
#
loop_
_entity_poly.entity_id
_entity_poly.type
_entity_poly.pdbx_seq_one_letter_code
_entity_poly.pdbx_strand_id
1 'polypeptide(L)'
;MTKNELTSEKYGEIYQKFNSPITALDCGKRCGPHNVGGKPFCCDICHSVPTAYDNEWKYLQPKTDLWRPWNAETCEESVKEAQEEFDSLREETPDNMILLECLGPDDCQREFRTLICRQFPFFPYVDSNGVFIGLSYYSEYEETCWVISNLQVVTDQYRQEFIQTYDKLFPLMSRELNAYQYHSEHMREKFSKENRKIPLLHRNGENYLIDPQSEALEKINLESTRKFGPYKIMAEMPFPDEIE
;
A
#
# COMPACT_ATOMS: atom_id res chain seq x y z
N MET A 1 -5.95 -26.10 14.20
CA MET A 1 -7.14 -25.40 13.66
C MET A 1 -7.12 -23.98 14.20
N THR A 2 -6.41 -23.09 13.51
CA THR A 2 -6.18 -21.69 13.88
C THR A 2 -7.45 -20.87 13.57
N LYS A 3 -8.04 -20.27 14.60
CA LYS A 3 -9.36 -19.62 14.57
C LYS A 3 -9.38 -18.17 14.05
N ASN A 4 -8.33 -17.70 13.35
CA ASN A 4 -8.11 -16.27 13.11
C ASN A 4 -7.95 -15.91 11.62
N GLU A 5 -8.83 -16.42 10.75
CA GLU A 5 -8.86 -16.02 9.35
C GLU A 5 -10.28 -15.65 8.91
N LEU A 6 -10.39 -14.63 8.08
CA LEU A 6 -11.65 -14.21 7.47
C LEU A 6 -12.16 -15.27 6.49
N THR A 7 -13.47 -15.46 6.44
CA THR A 7 -14.10 -16.31 5.41
C THR A 7 -14.14 -15.58 4.07
N SER A 8 -14.29 -16.34 2.98
CA SER A 8 -14.39 -15.78 1.62
C SER A 8 -15.60 -14.85 1.47
N GLU A 9 -16.72 -15.12 2.14
CA GLU A 9 -17.90 -14.23 2.12
C GLU A 9 -17.58 -12.86 2.71
N LYS A 10 -16.76 -12.83 3.77
CA LYS A 10 -16.40 -11.59 4.45
C LYS A 10 -15.52 -10.67 3.59
N TYR A 11 -14.71 -11.24 2.69
CA TYR A 11 -13.97 -10.48 1.69
C TYR A 11 -14.87 -9.74 0.72
N GLY A 12 -16.02 -10.31 0.35
CA GLY A 12 -17.01 -9.60 -0.47
C GLY A 12 -17.52 -8.32 0.17
N GLU A 13 -17.78 -8.33 1.48
CA GLU A 13 -18.17 -7.13 2.22
C GLU A 13 -17.04 -6.09 2.31
N ILE A 14 -15.80 -6.54 2.48
CA ILE A 14 -14.63 -5.65 2.51
C ILE A 14 -14.46 -4.97 1.16
N TYR A 15 -14.56 -5.71 0.06
CA TYR A 15 -14.36 -5.19 -1.28
C TYR A 15 -15.41 -4.15 -1.67
N GLN A 16 -16.65 -4.32 -1.22
CA GLN A 16 -17.71 -3.34 -1.42
C GLN A 16 -17.49 -2.04 -0.62
N LYS A 17 -16.81 -2.12 0.52
CA LYS A 17 -16.62 -1.00 1.46
C LYS A 17 -15.26 -0.34 1.37
N PHE A 18 -14.30 -0.96 0.71
CA PHE A 18 -12.97 -0.40 0.48
C PHE A 18 -12.67 -0.37 -1.01
N ASN A 19 -13.32 0.53 -1.72
CA ASN A 19 -13.25 0.61 -3.18
C ASN A 19 -12.99 2.02 -3.71
N SER A 20 -13.04 3.03 -2.84
CA SER A 20 -12.77 4.40 -3.24
C SER A 20 -11.34 4.54 -3.78
N PRO A 21 -11.15 5.36 -4.83
CA PRO A 21 -9.82 5.69 -5.31
C PRO A 21 -9.09 6.53 -4.26
N ILE A 22 -7.77 6.35 -4.17
CA ILE A 22 -6.91 7.09 -3.24
C ILE A 22 -7.04 8.60 -3.48
N THR A 23 -7.06 8.99 -4.75
CA THR A 23 -7.08 10.37 -5.24
C THR A 23 -8.17 10.54 -6.28
N ALA A 24 -8.63 11.78 -6.52
CA ALA A 24 -9.61 12.07 -7.57
C ALA A 24 -9.06 11.84 -9.00
N LEU A 25 -7.77 12.10 -9.20
CA LEU A 25 -7.06 11.78 -10.43
C LEU A 25 -6.49 10.36 -10.40
N ASP A 26 -6.15 9.83 -11.58
CA ASP A 26 -5.44 8.55 -11.68
C ASP A 26 -3.95 8.75 -11.37
N CYS A 27 -3.54 8.43 -10.15
CA CYS A 27 -2.16 8.58 -9.70
C CYS A 27 -1.17 7.73 -10.50
N GLY A 28 -1.64 6.65 -11.14
CA GLY A 28 -0.80 5.80 -11.99
C GLY A 28 -0.27 6.55 -13.21
N LYS A 29 -1.04 7.50 -13.75
CA LYS A 29 -0.60 8.36 -14.86
C LYS A 29 0.49 9.35 -14.48
N ARG A 30 0.71 9.57 -13.17
CA ARG A 30 1.75 10.48 -12.67
C ARG A 30 3.07 9.76 -12.41
N CYS A 31 3.04 8.50 -11.98
CA CYS A 31 4.27 7.72 -11.75
C CYS A 31 4.67 6.82 -12.94
N GLY A 32 3.71 6.35 -13.74
CA GLY A 32 3.95 5.45 -14.86
C GLY A 32 5.00 5.94 -15.88
N PRO A 33 5.01 7.22 -16.28
CA PRO A 33 6.04 7.76 -17.19
C PRO A 33 7.48 7.68 -16.65
N HIS A 34 7.66 7.47 -15.34
CA HIS A 34 8.97 7.33 -14.71
C HIS A 34 9.41 5.87 -14.53
N ASN A 35 8.56 4.90 -14.86
CA ASN A 35 8.90 3.49 -14.81
C ASN A 35 9.30 2.95 -16.20
N VAL A 36 10.24 2.00 -16.21
CA VAL A 36 10.68 1.31 -17.43
C VAL A 36 9.51 0.47 -17.95
N GLY A 37 8.88 0.90 -19.05
CA GLY A 37 7.68 0.26 -19.60
C GLY A 37 6.39 1.09 -19.44
N GLY A 38 6.46 2.26 -18.81
CA GLY A 38 5.35 3.23 -18.76
C GLY A 38 4.20 2.85 -17.82
N LYS A 39 4.28 1.70 -17.15
CA LYS A 39 3.27 1.21 -16.20
C LYS A 39 3.49 1.83 -14.82
N PRO A 40 2.43 2.12 -14.05
CA PRO A 40 2.57 2.52 -12.65
C PRO A 40 3.40 1.50 -11.87
N PHE A 41 4.34 1.94 -11.04
CA PHE A 41 5.21 1.06 -10.25
C PHE A 41 4.44 0.02 -9.41
N CYS A 42 3.25 0.38 -8.89
CA CYS A 42 2.40 -0.54 -8.12
C CYS A 42 1.58 -1.52 -8.97
N CYS A 43 1.56 -1.33 -10.29
CA CYS A 43 0.92 -2.23 -11.25
C CYS A 43 1.96 -2.98 -12.10
N ASP A 44 3.24 -2.72 -11.88
CA ASP A 44 4.33 -3.45 -12.50
C ASP A 44 4.72 -4.62 -11.60
N ILE A 45 4.30 -5.83 -12.00
CA ILE A 45 4.51 -7.06 -11.22
C ILE A 45 5.98 -7.44 -11.08
N CYS A 46 6.88 -6.84 -11.87
CA CYS A 46 8.32 -7.02 -11.73
C CYS A 46 8.95 -6.01 -10.77
N HIS A 47 8.17 -5.02 -10.32
CA HIS A 47 8.57 -4.05 -9.31
C HIS A 47 7.85 -4.26 -7.98
N SER A 48 6.60 -4.73 -8.02
CA SER A 48 5.77 -4.96 -6.84
C SER A 48 4.87 -6.16 -7.10
N VAL A 49 5.20 -7.30 -6.49
CA VAL A 49 4.40 -8.52 -6.59
C VAL A 49 3.23 -8.45 -5.59
N PRO A 50 1.98 -8.35 -6.07
CA PRO A 50 0.83 -8.30 -5.18
C PRO A 50 0.59 -9.65 -4.51
N THR A 51 0.00 -9.61 -3.33
CA THR A 51 -0.41 -10.79 -2.58
C THR A 51 -1.89 -10.76 -2.25
N ALA A 52 -2.45 -11.94 -1.96
CA ALA A 52 -3.77 -12.11 -1.38
C ALA A 52 -3.74 -13.18 -0.29
N TYR A 53 -4.59 -13.04 0.72
CA TYR A 53 -4.77 -14.12 1.69
C TYR A 53 -5.45 -15.34 1.03
N ASP A 54 -5.22 -16.54 1.56
CA ASP A 54 -5.80 -17.77 1.00
C ASP A 54 -7.33 -17.71 0.82
N ASN A 55 -8.04 -17.16 1.80
CA ASN A 55 -9.50 -17.03 1.72
C ASN A 55 -9.97 -15.85 0.85
N GLU A 56 -9.12 -14.85 0.67
CA GLU A 56 -9.33 -13.79 -0.33
C GLU A 56 -9.19 -14.36 -1.73
N TRP A 57 -8.17 -15.19 -1.96
CA TRP A 57 -7.94 -15.86 -3.23
C TRP A 57 -9.12 -16.76 -3.61
N LYS A 58 -9.62 -17.56 -2.67
CA LYS A 58 -10.85 -18.36 -2.86
C LYS A 58 -12.08 -17.51 -3.19
N TYR A 59 -12.16 -16.27 -2.69
CA TYR A 59 -13.23 -15.35 -3.04
C TYR A 59 -13.10 -14.82 -4.47
N LEU A 60 -11.88 -14.54 -4.92
CA LEU A 60 -11.57 -13.93 -6.22
C LEU A 60 -11.68 -14.91 -7.39
N GLN A 61 -11.13 -16.12 -7.25
CA GLN A 61 -11.06 -17.12 -8.32
C GLN A 61 -12.36 -17.32 -9.12
N PRO A 62 -13.55 -17.44 -8.49
CA PRO A 62 -14.78 -17.63 -9.26
C PRO A 62 -15.44 -16.33 -9.77
N LYS A 63 -14.88 -15.14 -9.47
CA LYS A 63 -15.53 -13.84 -9.74
C LYS A 63 -14.85 -12.99 -10.79
N THR A 64 -13.58 -13.27 -11.07
CA THR A 64 -12.76 -12.47 -11.97
C THR A 64 -11.68 -13.34 -12.60
N ASP A 65 -11.28 -12.98 -13.81
CA ASP A 65 -10.11 -13.49 -14.52
C ASP A 65 -8.89 -12.56 -14.38
N LEU A 66 -9.00 -11.49 -13.58
CA LEU A 66 -7.93 -10.51 -13.36
C LEU A 66 -6.66 -11.16 -12.81
N TRP A 67 -6.81 -12.17 -11.94
CA TRP A 67 -5.75 -12.67 -11.07
C TRP A 67 -5.32 -14.08 -11.45
N ARG A 68 -4.02 -14.33 -11.37
CA ARG A 68 -3.41 -15.66 -11.44
C ARG A 68 -2.20 -15.73 -10.49
N PRO A 69 -1.73 -16.93 -10.10
CA PRO A 69 -0.46 -17.07 -9.38
C PRO A 69 0.66 -16.37 -10.14
N TRP A 70 1.52 -15.65 -9.43
CA TRP A 70 2.64 -14.94 -10.04
C TRP A 70 3.60 -15.91 -10.72
N ASN A 71 4.06 -15.55 -11.92
CA ASN A 71 5.08 -16.28 -12.64
C ASN A 71 6.34 -15.43 -12.76
N ALA A 72 7.33 -15.72 -11.92
CA ALA A 72 8.60 -15.00 -11.87
C ALA A 72 9.37 -15.01 -13.20
N GLU A 73 9.16 -16.02 -14.06
CA GLU A 73 9.77 -16.07 -15.40
C GLU A 73 9.32 -14.92 -16.32
N THR A 74 8.27 -14.18 -15.95
CA THR A 74 7.85 -12.98 -16.68
C THR A 74 8.71 -11.76 -16.39
N CYS A 75 9.53 -11.81 -15.33
CA CYS A 75 10.35 -10.70 -14.85
C CYS A 75 11.85 -10.95 -14.98
N GLU A 76 12.27 -12.22 -14.94
CA GLU A 76 13.69 -12.59 -14.97
C GLU A 76 14.12 -13.18 -16.32
N GLU A 77 15.40 -12.96 -16.68
CA GLU A 77 15.96 -13.43 -17.95
C GLU A 77 16.23 -14.94 -17.96
N SER A 78 16.48 -15.53 -16.79
CA SER A 78 16.75 -16.97 -16.65
C SER A 78 15.80 -17.66 -15.65
N VAL A 79 15.51 -18.94 -15.93
CA VAL A 79 14.71 -19.80 -15.03
C VAL A 79 15.33 -19.90 -13.63
N LYS A 80 16.65 -19.83 -13.54
CA LYS A 80 17.35 -19.89 -12.26
C LYS A 80 17.09 -18.64 -11.42
N GLU A 81 17.23 -17.46 -12.02
CA GLU A 81 16.95 -16.18 -11.35
C GLU A 81 15.47 -16.09 -10.96
N ALA A 82 14.56 -16.51 -11.84
CA ALA A 82 13.13 -16.57 -11.54
C ALA A 82 12.81 -17.44 -10.30
N GLN A 83 13.47 -18.60 -10.18
CA GLN A 83 13.28 -19.48 -9.03
C GLN A 83 13.86 -18.88 -7.74
N GLU A 84 15.06 -18.29 -7.81
CA GLU A 84 15.71 -17.63 -6.67
C GLU A 84 14.86 -16.46 -6.15
N GLU A 85 14.31 -15.64 -7.05
CA GLU A 85 13.43 -14.52 -6.70
C GLU A 85 12.10 -15.01 -6.10
N PHE A 86 11.48 -16.02 -6.70
CA PHE A 86 10.26 -16.61 -6.16
C PHE A 86 10.46 -17.16 -4.75
N ASP A 87 11.54 -17.89 -4.52
CA ASP A 87 11.85 -18.44 -3.21
C ASP A 87 12.11 -17.33 -2.18
N SER A 88 12.86 -16.29 -2.55
CA SER A 88 13.12 -15.12 -1.70
C SER A 88 11.81 -14.42 -1.30
N LEU A 89 10.96 -14.08 -2.27
CA LEU A 89 9.67 -13.44 -1.98
C LEU A 89 8.73 -14.34 -1.20
N ARG A 90 8.80 -15.66 -1.41
CA ARG A 90 7.98 -16.61 -0.65
C ARG A 90 8.41 -16.70 0.81
N GLU A 91 9.71 -16.63 1.11
CA GLU A 91 10.24 -16.58 2.47
C GLU A 91 9.79 -15.32 3.24
N GLU A 92 9.68 -14.18 2.54
CA GLU A 92 9.19 -12.92 3.11
C GLU A 92 7.65 -12.86 3.21
N THR A 93 6.94 -13.68 2.42
CA THR A 93 5.48 -13.71 2.37
C THR A 93 4.90 -14.66 3.43
N PRO A 94 3.94 -14.22 4.26
CA PRO A 94 3.27 -15.10 5.24
C PRO A 94 2.71 -16.39 4.61
N ASP A 95 2.74 -17.49 5.38
CA ASP A 95 2.31 -18.81 4.88
C ASP A 95 0.87 -18.83 4.32
N ASN A 96 -0.01 -17.98 4.87
CA ASN A 96 -1.43 -17.87 4.51
C ASN A 96 -1.72 -16.86 3.39
N MET A 97 -0.67 -16.44 2.67
CA MET A 97 -0.77 -15.55 1.53
C MET A 97 -0.13 -16.18 0.30
N ILE A 98 -0.68 -15.83 -0.87
CA ILE A 98 -0.22 -16.27 -2.18
C ILE A 98 0.31 -15.07 -2.98
N LEU A 99 1.43 -15.26 -3.66
CA LEU A 99 1.97 -14.33 -4.66
C LEU A 99 1.10 -14.39 -5.93
N LEU A 100 0.65 -13.24 -6.40
CA LEU A 100 -0.25 -13.12 -7.55
C LEU A 100 0.31 -12.17 -8.61
N GLU A 101 -0.23 -12.27 -9.82
CA GLU A 101 -0.13 -11.25 -10.84
C GLU A 101 -1.51 -10.91 -11.40
N CYS A 102 -1.65 -9.65 -11.80
CA CYS A 102 -2.84 -9.18 -12.51
C CYS A 102 -2.59 -9.07 -14.02
N LEU A 103 -3.67 -8.89 -14.79
CA LEU A 103 -3.58 -8.59 -16.23
C LEU A 103 -2.90 -7.25 -16.57
N GLY A 104 -2.62 -6.42 -15.56
CA GLY A 104 -1.95 -5.13 -15.70
C GLY A 104 -2.90 -3.93 -15.58
N PRO A 105 -2.36 -2.70 -15.68
CA PRO A 105 -3.14 -1.48 -15.47
C PRO A 105 -4.21 -1.23 -16.53
N ASP A 106 -3.98 -1.65 -17.79
CA ASP A 106 -4.90 -1.43 -18.91
C ASP A 106 -6.16 -2.33 -18.83
N ASP A 107 -6.01 -3.53 -18.25
CA ASP A 107 -7.08 -4.52 -18.07
C ASP A 107 -7.52 -4.62 -16.59
N CYS A 108 -7.25 -3.58 -15.79
CA CYS A 108 -7.51 -3.60 -14.36
C CYS A 108 -9.00 -3.57 -14.02
N GLN A 109 -9.49 -4.61 -13.37
CA GLN A 109 -10.84 -4.68 -12.80
C GLN A 109 -10.82 -4.12 -11.37
N ARG A 110 -10.98 -2.80 -11.23
CA ARG A 110 -10.69 -2.09 -9.97
C ARG A 110 -11.49 -2.61 -8.77
N GLU A 111 -12.74 -3.02 -8.98
CA GLU A 111 -13.60 -3.62 -7.95
C GLU A 111 -13.16 -5.01 -7.49
N PHE A 112 -12.24 -5.67 -8.19
CA PHE A 112 -11.67 -6.97 -7.82
C PHE A 112 -10.19 -6.88 -7.41
N ARG A 113 -9.65 -5.69 -7.16
CA ARG A 113 -8.30 -5.56 -6.61
C ARG A 113 -8.17 -6.25 -5.24
N THR A 114 -7.01 -6.88 -4.97
CA THR A 114 -6.72 -7.42 -3.63
C THR A 114 -6.72 -6.34 -2.58
N LEU A 115 -6.87 -6.72 -1.31
CA LEU A 115 -6.76 -5.82 -0.17
C LEU A 115 -5.41 -5.07 -0.19
N ILE A 116 -4.33 -5.77 -0.55
CA ILE A 116 -2.99 -5.18 -0.67
C ILE A 116 -2.92 -4.16 -1.82
N CYS A 117 -3.52 -4.44 -2.98
CA CYS A 117 -3.60 -3.45 -4.07
C CYS A 117 -4.52 -2.25 -3.76
N ARG A 118 -5.47 -2.41 -2.83
CA ARG A 118 -6.34 -1.31 -2.36
C ARG A 118 -5.64 -0.42 -1.35
N GLN A 119 -4.85 -1.00 -0.44
CA GLN A 119 -4.15 -0.26 0.61
C GLN A 119 -2.95 0.52 0.09
N PHE A 120 -2.25 0.00 -0.94
CA PHE A 120 -1.02 0.59 -1.47
C PHE A 120 -1.22 2.08 -1.84
N PRO A 121 -0.28 3.00 -1.50
CA PRO A 121 1.03 2.79 -0.90
C PRO A 121 1.03 2.81 0.64
N PHE A 122 -0.15 2.70 1.25
CA PHE A 122 -0.33 2.88 2.67
C PHE A 122 -0.37 1.56 3.43
N PHE A 123 -0.01 1.65 4.71
CA PHE A 123 -0.18 0.59 5.68
C PHE A 123 -0.81 1.15 6.97
N PRO A 124 -1.51 0.31 7.76
CA PRO A 124 -2.00 0.69 9.08
C PRO A 124 -0.85 1.00 10.04
N TYR A 125 -0.74 2.25 10.49
CA TYR A 125 0.26 2.63 11.48
C TYR A 125 -0.24 2.30 12.89
N VAL A 126 0.56 1.50 13.61
CA VAL A 126 0.29 1.05 14.97
C VAL A 126 1.35 1.60 15.91
N ASP A 127 0.92 2.32 16.94
CA ASP A 127 1.82 2.93 17.93
C ASP A 127 2.48 1.87 18.84
N SER A 128 3.40 2.30 19.69
CA SER A 128 4.08 1.42 20.66
C SER A 128 3.13 0.78 21.69
N ASN A 129 1.93 1.34 21.88
CA ASN A 129 0.88 0.78 22.74
C ASN A 129 0.01 -0.27 22.03
N GLY A 130 0.28 -0.57 20.76
CA GLY A 130 -0.50 -1.51 19.96
C GLY A 130 -1.81 -0.91 19.43
N VAL A 131 -1.93 0.42 19.39
CA VAL A 131 -3.12 1.11 18.92
C VAL A 131 -2.95 1.50 17.45
N PHE A 132 -3.90 1.07 16.62
CA PHE A 132 -4.04 1.54 15.25
C PHE A 132 -4.58 2.99 15.22
N ILE A 133 -3.71 3.95 14.89
CA ILE A 133 -3.99 5.39 14.98
C ILE A 133 -4.22 6.07 13.62
N GLY A 134 -3.94 5.39 12.51
CA GLY A 134 -4.12 5.94 11.17
C GLY A 134 -3.27 5.21 10.14
N LEU A 135 -3.03 5.83 9.00
CA LEU A 135 -2.26 5.24 7.91
C LEU A 135 -0.98 6.05 7.65
N SER A 136 0.11 5.33 7.47
CA SER A 136 1.40 5.83 6.99
C SER A 136 1.73 5.13 5.66
N TYR A 137 2.79 5.53 4.99
CA TYR A 137 3.17 4.96 3.70
C TYR A 137 4.42 4.09 3.80
N TYR A 138 4.52 3.10 2.90
CA TYR A 138 5.70 2.28 2.70
C TYR A 138 6.88 3.14 2.18
N SER A 139 7.87 3.36 3.03
CA SER A 139 8.97 4.30 2.78
C SER A 139 9.91 3.93 1.62
N GLU A 140 9.93 2.66 1.24
CA GLU A 140 10.66 2.12 0.09
C GLU A 140 10.13 2.66 -1.25
N TYR A 141 8.88 3.14 -1.30
CA TYR A 141 8.28 3.74 -2.49
C TYR A 141 8.36 5.27 -2.51
N GLU A 142 9.10 5.90 -1.58
CA GLU A 142 9.23 7.37 -1.52
C GLU A 142 9.65 7.95 -2.88
N GLU A 143 10.64 7.35 -3.53
CA GLU A 143 11.20 7.86 -4.78
C GLU A 143 10.35 7.53 -6.02
N THR A 144 9.41 6.58 -5.95
CA THR A 144 8.66 6.06 -7.10
C THR A 144 7.17 6.42 -7.07
N CYS A 145 6.53 6.44 -5.90
CA CYS A 145 5.10 6.69 -5.78
C CYS A 145 4.76 8.18 -5.71
N TRP A 146 4.04 8.68 -6.71
CA TRP A 146 3.60 10.07 -6.76
C TRP A 146 2.73 10.49 -5.57
N VAL A 147 1.89 9.58 -5.06
CA VAL A 147 0.99 9.85 -3.92
C VAL A 147 1.77 10.19 -2.65
N ILE A 148 2.90 9.53 -2.40
CA ILE A 148 3.73 9.79 -1.20
C ILE A 148 4.28 11.22 -1.21
N SER A 149 4.61 11.74 -2.39
CA SER A 149 4.99 13.15 -2.55
C SER A 149 3.78 14.09 -2.54
N ASN A 150 2.54 13.61 -2.60
CA ASN A 150 1.34 14.44 -2.75
C ASN A 150 0.22 14.00 -1.80
N LEU A 151 0.55 13.80 -0.53
CA LEU A 151 -0.41 13.31 0.48
C LEU A 151 -1.67 14.18 0.61
N GLN A 152 -1.60 15.47 0.29
CA GLN A 152 -2.72 16.40 0.34
C GLN A 152 -3.88 16.03 -0.61
N VAL A 153 -3.63 15.22 -1.65
CA VAL A 153 -4.66 14.81 -2.60
C VAL A 153 -5.36 13.49 -2.21
N VAL A 154 -4.94 12.86 -1.11
CA VAL A 154 -5.57 11.64 -0.58
C VAL A 154 -6.96 12.01 -0.08
N THR A 155 -7.98 11.35 -0.62
CA THR A 155 -9.38 11.67 -0.29
C THR A 155 -9.74 11.22 1.12
N ASP A 156 -10.62 11.99 1.77
CA ASP A 156 -11.19 11.63 3.06
C ASP A 156 -11.99 10.32 2.97
N GLN A 157 -12.66 10.09 1.84
CA GLN A 157 -13.43 8.87 1.64
C GLN A 157 -12.53 7.63 1.64
N TYR A 158 -11.42 7.64 0.88
CA TYR A 158 -10.44 6.56 0.90
C TYR A 158 -9.90 6.32 2.32
N ARG A 159 -9.51 7.40 3.02
CA ARG A 159 -9.02 7.34 4.40
C ARG A 159 -10.02 6.66 5.34
N GLN A 160 -11.29 7.04 5.26
CA GLN A 160 -12.34 6.46 6.10
C GLN A 160 -12.58 4.98 5.79
N GLU A 161 -12.64 4.62 4.51
CA GLU A 161 -12.80 3.22 4.09
C GLU A 161 -11.63 2.34 4.55
N PHE A 162 -10.40 2.87 4.45
CA PHE A 162 -9.20 2.22 4.97
C PHE A 162 -9.34 1.94 6.48
N ILE A 163 -9.59 2.98 7.28
CA ILE A 163 -9.69 2.86 8.74
C ILE A 163 -10.79 1.89 9.14
N GLN A 164 -11.98 2.02 8.56
CA GLN A 164 -13.11 1.15 8.86
C GLN A 164 -12.88 -0.31 8.46
N THR A 165 -12.04 -0.53 7.46
CA THR A 165 -11.64 -1.87 7.04
C THR A 165 -10.75 -2.49 8.11
N TYR A 166 -9.66 -1.82 8.50
CA TYR A 166 -8.74 -2.38 9.50
C TYR A 166 -9.32 -2.45 10.93
N ASP A 167 -10.23 -1.55 11.31
CA ASP A 167 -11.00 -1.67 12.55
C ASP A 167 -11.80 -2.99 12.61
N LYS A 168 -12.23 -3.52 11.45
CA LYS A 168 -12.93 -4.81 11.36
C LYS A 168 -11.97 -5.99 11.19
N LEU A 169 -10.84 -5.80 10.51
CA LEU A 169 -9.85 -6.86 10.27
C LEU A 169 -9.12 -7.24 11.55
N PHE A 170 -8.59 -6.26 12.30
CA PHE A 170 -7.70 -6.54 13.43
C PHE A 170 -8.32 -7.36 14.56
N PRO A 171 -9.60 -7.20 14.95
CA PRO A 171 -10.23 -8.09 15.92
C PRO A 171 -10.35 -9.55 15.44
N LEU A 172 -10.38 -9.77 14.12
CA LEU A 172 -10.56 -11.10 13.50
C LEU A 172 -9.22 -11.75 13.12
N MET A 173 -8.20 -10.93 12.87
CA MET A 173 -6.88 -11.34 12.39
C MET A 173 -5.78 -10.71 13.24
N SER A 174 -5.64 -11.16 14.48
CA SER A 174 -4.63 -10.62 15.41
C SER A 174 -3.19 -10.73 14.90
N ARG A 175 -2.89 -11.73 14.05
CA ARG A 175 -1.58 -11.89 13.41
C ARG A 175 -1.26 -10.69 12.50
N GLU A 176 -2.25 -10.14 11.81
CA GLU A 176 -2.06 -8.97 10.94
C GLU A 176 -1.79 -7.71 11.75
N LEU A 177 -2.53 -7.51 12.85
CA LEU A 177 -2.24 -6.39 13.75
C LEU A 177 -0.79 -6.45 14.25
N ASN A 178 -0.32 -7.62 14.67
CA ASN A 178 1.06 -7.81 15.12
C ASN A 178 2.07 -7.56 13.98
N ALA A 179 1.77 -7.98 12.75
CA ALA A 179 2.63 -7.73 11.59
C ALA A 179 2.76 -6.22 11.31
N TYR A 180 1.66 -5.46 11.35
CA TYR A 180 1.69 -4.02 11.18
C TYR A 180 2.30 -3.27 12.37
N GLN A 181 2.17 -3.80 13.59
CA GLN A 181 2.90 -3.28 14.75
C GLN A 181 4.42 -3.43 14.56
N TYR A 182 4.87 -4.60 14.14
CA TYR A 182 6.28 -4.86 13.82
C TYR A 182 6.77 -3.95 12.69
N HIS A 183 5.99 -3.80 11.61
CA HIS A 183 6.35 -2.89 10.51
C HIS A 183 6.41 -1.42 10.97
N SER A 184 5.47 -0.97 11.81
CA SER A 184 5.48 0.40 12.36
C SER A 184 6.70 0.65 13.26
N GLU A 185 7.13 -0.36 14.02
CA GLU A 185 8.36 -0.33 14.82
C GLU A 185 9.60 -0.18 13.94
N HIS A 186 9.73 -0.98 12.88
CA HIS A 186 10.81 -0.84 11.90
C HIS A 186 10.83 0.53 11.24
N MET A 187 9.66 1.08 10.91
CA MET A 187 9.57 2.44 10.38
C MET A 187 10.09 3.46 11.39
N ARG A 188 9.71 3.35 12.68
CA ARG A 188 10.25 4.22 13.75
C ARG A 188 11.77 4.11 13.85
N GLU A 189 12.32 2.90 13.86
CA GLU A 189 13.78 2.71 13.91
C GLU A 189 14.50 3.35 12.73
N LYS A 190 14.00 3.12 11.50
CA LYS A 190 14.56 3.70 10.27
C LYS A 190 14.51 5.22 10.32
N PHE A 191 13.36 5.79 10.60
CA PHE A 191 13.16 7.25 10.61
C PHE A 191 13.93 7.92 11.75
N SER A 192 14.10 7.25 12.89
CA SER A 192 14.96 7.72 13.98
C SER A 192 16.43 7.80 13.54
N LYS A 193 16.96 6.76 12.88
CA LYS A 193 18.33 6.76 12.33
C LYS A 193 18.54 7.87 11.27
N GLU A 194 17.49 8.18 10.50
CA GLU A 194 17.52 9.22 9.47
C GLU A 194 17.25 10.64 10.02
N ASN A 195 16.97 10.80 11.31
CA ASN A 195 16.51 12.06 11.92
C ASN A 195 15.30 12.66 11.21
N ARG A 196 14.32 11.82 10.85
CA ARG A 196 13.10 12.20 10.15
C ARG A 196 11.88 11.87 11.01
N LYS A 197 10.84 12.69 10.87
CA LYS A 197 9.52 12.38 11.42
C LYS A 197 8.69 11.60 10.40
N ILE A 198 7.76 10.79 10.89
CA ILE A 198 6.90 9.92 10.07
C ILE A 198 5.60 10.67 9.74
N PRO A 199 5.25 10.85 8.46
CA PRO A 199 3.94 11.39 8.09
C PRO A 199 2.81 10.42 8.44
N LEU A 200 1.76 10.94 9.08
CA LEU A 200 0.58 10.19 9.49
C LEU A 200 -0.69 10.88 9.01
N LEU A 201 -1.51 10.15 8.26
CA LEU A 201 -2.90 10.50 8.04
C LEU A 201 -3.71 9.88 9.19
N HIS A 202 -4.04 10.67 10.20
CA HIS A 202 -4.59 10.12 11.44
C HIS A 202 -6.09 9.86 11.32
N ARG A 203 -6.58 8.90 12.11
CA ARG A 203 -7.99 8.47 12.09
C ARG A 203 -9.00 9.50 12.58
N ASN A 204 -8.54 10.58 13.19
CA ASN A 204 -9.37 11.72 13.61
C ASN A 204 -9.61 12.73 12.48
N GLY A 205 -9.11 12.46 11.26
CA GLY A 205 -9.22 13.35 10.11
C GLY A 205 -8.07 14.37 9.99
N GLU A 206 -7.23 14.49 11.01
CA GLU A 206 -6.09 15.41 11.03
C GLU A 206 -4.82 14.75 10.50
N ASN A 207 -3.81 15.56 10.20
CA ASN A 207 -2.53 15.11 9.65
C ASN A 207 -1.39 15.50 10.57
N TYR A 208 -0.47 14.57 10.80
CA TYR A 208 0.61 14.73 11.77
C TYR A 208 1.96 14.27 11.24
N LEU A 209 3.01 14.77 11.87
CA LEU A 209 4.31 14.16 11.91
C LEU A 209 4.48 13.47 13.27
N ILE A 210 4.87 12.20 13.25
CA ILE A 210 5.19 11.42 14.46
C ILE A 210 6.70 11.53 14.70
N ASP A 211 7.07 11.94 15.91
CA ASP A 211 8.44 11.78 16.39
C ASP A 211 8.73 10.28 16.63
N PRO A 212 9.71 9.67 15.94
CA PRO A 212 9.88 8.21 16.00
C PRO A 212 10.41 7.69 17.35
N GLN A 213 10.91 8.56 18.23
CA GLN A 213 11.44 8.16 19.54
C GLN A 213 10.40 8.31 20.66
N SER A 214 9.59 9.36 20.59
CA SER A 214 8.59 9.70 21.63
C SER A 214 7.14 9.45 21.22
N GLU A 215 6.89 9.20 19.93
CA GLU A 215 5.57 9.14 19.30
C GLU A 215 4.74 10.42 19.48
N ALA A 216 5.38 11.54 19.82
CA ALA A 216 4.73 12.84 19.90
C ALA A 216 4.21 13.26 18.52
N LEU A 217 2.95 13.72 18.50
CA LEU A 217 2.27 14.13 17.28
C LEU A 217 2.37 15.65 17.08
N GLU A 218 2.94 16.07 15.95
CA GLU A 218 2.96 17.46 15.50
C GLU A 218 1.98 17.64 14.35
N LYS A 219 0.95 18.49 14.53
CA LYS A 219 -0.04 18.75 13.48
C LYS A 219 0.61 19.51 12.31
N ILE A 220 0.33 19.09 11.09
CA ILE A 220 0.94 19.68 9.88
C ILE A 220 -0.09 19.95 8.76
N ASN A 221 0.30 20.81 7.82
CA ASN A 221 -0.30 20.85 6.48
C ASN A 221 0.44 19.82 5.60
N LEU A 222 -0.30 18.97 4.88
CA LEU A 222 0.30 17.95 4.01
C LEU A 222 1.05 18.55 2.80
N GLU A 223 0.74 19.78 2.39
CA GLU A 223 1.47 20.43 1.30
C GLU A 223 2.95 20.66 1.62
N SER A 224 3.29 20.83 2.91
CA SER A 224 4.67 21.04 3.37
C SER A 224 5.45 19.74 3.54
N THR A 225 4.86 18.58 3.26
CA THR A 225 5.60 17.31 3.35
C THR A 225 6.66 17.23 2.25
N ARG A 226 7.75 16.53 2.57
CA ARG A 226 8.87 16.31 1.66
C ARG A 226 8.38 15.72 0.33
N LYS A 227 8.92 16.23 -0.77
CA LYS A 227 8.78 15.64 -2.11
C LYS A 227 10.01 14.77 -2.39
N PHE A 228 9.83 13.74 -3.22
CA PHE A 228 10.84 12.72 -3.47
C PHE A 228 11.06 12.52 -4.97
N GLY A 229 12.20 11.94 -5.34
CA GLY A 229 12.54 11.55 -6.71
C GLY A 229 12.27 12.63 -7.76
N PRO A 230 11.63 12.27 -8.90
CA PRO A 230 11.32 13.22 -9.97
C PRO A 230 10.32 14.31 -9.53
N TYR A 231 9.56 14.07 -8.46
CA TYR A 231 8.50 14.97 -8.00
C TYR A 231 9.04 16.21 -7.26
N LYS A 232 10.30 16.21 -6.82
CA LYS A 232 10.97 17.42 -6.29
C LYS A 232 11.05 18.50 -7.36
N ILE A 233 11.49 18.12 -8.56
CA ILE A 233 11.67 19.06 -9.67
C ILE A 233 10.31 19.56 -10.16
N MET A 234 9.32 18.66 -10.23
CA MET A 234 7.95 19.04 -10.63
C MET A 234 7.30 20.04 -9.67
N ALA A 235 7.55 19.92 -8.37
CA ALA A 235 7.05 20.90 -7.40
C ALA A 235 7.66 22.30 -7.59
N GLU A 236 8.83 22.40 -8.21
CA GLU A 236 9.51 23.66 -8.54
C GLU A 236 9.14 24.18 -9.94
N MET A 237 8.48 23.37 -10.77
CA MET A 237 8.13 23.66 -12.17
C MET A 237 6.69 23.21 -12.49
N PRO A 238 5.65 23.84 -11.90
CA PRO A 238 4.26 23.49 -12.19
C PRO A 238 3.96 23.68 -13.68
N PHE A 239 3.25 22.73 -14.28
CA PHE A 239 2.82 22.88 -15.67
C PHE A 239 1.74 23.97 -15.77
N PRO A 240 1.58 24.65 -16.93
CA PRO A 240 0.61 25.74 -17.08
C PRO A 240 -0.84 25.36 -16.72
N ASP A 241 -1.21 24.09 -16.89
CA ASP A 241 -2.52 23.52 -16.53
C ASP A 241 -2.70 23.26 -15.03
N GLU A 242 -1.66 23.48 -14.22
CA GLU A 242 -1.67 23.33 -12.76
C GLU A 242 -1.71 24.69 -12.03
N ILE A 243 -1.83 25.81 -12.77
CA ILE A 243 -1.81 27.19 -12.23
C ILE A 243 -3.18 27.90 -12.37
N GLU A 244 -4.22 27.24 -12.87
CA GLU A 244 -5.59 27.79 -12.96
C GLU A 244 -6.47 27.49 -11.75
#